data_AF-A0A922MGN9-F1
#
_entry.id   AF-A0A922MGN9-F1
#
_cell.length_a   1.000
_cell.length_b   1.000
_cell.length_c   1.000
_cell.angle_alpha   90.00
_cell.angle_beta   90.00
_cell.angle_gamma   90.00
#
_symmetry.space_group_name_H-M   'P 1'
#
loop_
_entity.id
_entity.type
_entity.pdbx_description
1 polymer ?
#
loop_
_entity_poly.entity_id
_entity_poly.type
_entity_poly.pdbx_seq_one_letter_code
_entity_poly.pdbx_strand_id
1 'polypeptide(L)'
;MRLVIEFALSLLPYSDLVVDTPQGFSYKGRKCDVEKICGVSILRAGETMEQAVCDICKDIRIGKILIQTNQQTDEPEVSISFIC
;
A
#
# COMPACT_ATOMS: atom_id res chain seq x y z
N MET A 1 -12.53 4.14 2.90
CA MET A 1 -11.44 3.26 3.42
C MET A 1 -10.13 3.97 3.76
N ARG A 2 -10.04 5.31 3.68
CA ARG A 2 -8.80 6.06 3.91
C ARG A 2 -8.16 5.84 5.29
N LEU A 3 -8.95 5.85 6.37
CA LEU A 3 -8.48 5.63 7.74
C LEU A 3 -7.76 4.29 7.93
N VAL A 4 -8.26 3.23 7.30
CA VAL A 4 -7.68 1.88 7.41
C VAL A 4 -6.31 1.85 6.75
N ILE A 5 -6.15 2.57 5.63
CA ILE A 5 -4.87 2.66 4.92
C ILE A 5 -3.88 3.53 5.68
N GLU A 6 -4.30 4.66 6.25
CA GLU A 6 -3.43 5.49 7.10
C GLU A 6 -2.93 4.70 8.32
N PHE A 7 -3.80 3.89 8.93
CA PHE A 7 -3.40 2.98 10.00
C PHE A 7 -2.48 1.85 9.52
N ALA A 8 -2.71 1.29 8.34
CA ALA A 8 -1.82 0.29 7.77
C ALA A 8 -0.42 0.85 7.46
N LEU A 9 -0.33 2.10 6.98
CA LEU A 9 0.93 2.78 6.74
C LEU A 9 1.70 3.05 8.04
N SER A 10 1.01 3.31 9.15
CA SER A 10 1.69 3.53 10.45
C SER A 10 2.35 2.27 11.02
N LEU A 11 1.98 1.08 10.53
CA LEU A 11 2.61 -0.20 10.86
C LEU A 11 3.92 -0.45 10.09
N LEU A 12 4.24 0.37 9.09
CA LEU A 12 5.51 0.27 8.37
C LEU A 12 6.69 0.60 9.28
N PRO A 13 7.92 0.13 8.96
CA PRO A 13 9.09 0.50 9.74
C PRO A 13 9.41 1.99 9.58
N TYR A 14 9.42 2.70 10.71
CA TYR A 14 9.86 4.09 10.82
C TYR A 14 11.16 4.16 11.62
N SER A 15 12.12 4.90 11.08
CA SER A 15 13.39 5.19 11.75
C SER A 15 13.33 6.60 12.35
N ASP A 16 13.85 6.75 13.57
CA ASP A 16 13.94 8.05 14.23
C ASP A 16 14.95 8.94 13.48
N LEU A 17 14.52 10.14 13.11
CA LEU A 17 15.33 11.11 12.38
C LEU A 17 15.27 12.45 13.09
N VAL A 18 16.42 12.99 13.47
CA VAL A 18 16.51 14.37 13.96
C VAL A 18 16.60 15.28 12.75
N VAL A 19 15.63 16.19 12.62
CA VAL A 19 15.60 17.20 11.56
C VAL A 19 15.83 18.56 12.17
N ASP A 20 16.70 19.36 11.55
CA ASP A 20 16.91 20.74 11.95
C ASP A 20 15.83 21.62 11.31
N THR A 21 15.04 22.25 12.17
CA THR A 21 14.04 23.22 11.72
C THR A 21 14.75 24.49 11.23
N PRO A 22 14.16 25.24 10.27
CA PRO A 22 14.72 26.52 9.84
C PRO A 22 14.76 27.57 10.97
N GLN A 23 14.13 27.28 12.11
CA GLN A 23 14.17 28.07 13.34
C GLN A 23 15.39 27.76 14.23
N GLY A 24 16.26 26.83 13.82
CA GLY A 24 17.49 26.48 14.55
C GLY A 24 17.30 25.47 15.69
N PHE A 25 16.13 24.84 15.79
CA PHE A 25 15.87 23.80 16.79
C PHE A 25 15.89 22.41 16.14
N SER A 26 16.60 21.48 16.77
CA SER A 26 16.62 20.08 16.37
C SER A 26 15.35 19.37 16.86
N TYR A 27 14.53 18.87 15.94
CA TYR A 27 13.29 18.16 16.22
C TYR A 27 13.47 16.67 15.97
N LYS A 28 13.12 15.84 16.95
CA LYS A 28 13.08 14.37 16.80
C LYS A 28 11.82 13.98 16.04
N GLY A 29 11.95 13.82 14.73
CA GLY A 29 10.93 13.27 13.86
C GLY A 29 11.09 11.77 13.63
N ARG A 30 10.21 11.22 12.80
CA ARG A 30 10.29 9.85 12.29
C ARG A 30 10.23 9.90 10.77
N LYS A 31 11.05 9.10 10.12
CA LYS A 31 11.06 8.94 8.67
C LYS A 31 10.68 7.50 8.34
N CYS A 32 9.80 7.32 7.35
CA CYS A 32 9.55 5.99 6.79
C CYS A 32 10.87 5.46 6.21
N ASP A 33 11.33 4.30 6.67
CA ASP A 33 12.56 3.67 6.16
C ASP A 33 12.32 2.85 4.89
N VAL A 34 11.06 2.82 4.44
CA VAL A 34 10.63 2.08 3.25
C VAL A 34 10.79 2.96 2.02
N GLU A 35 11.76 2.64 1.16
CA GLU A 35 11.94 3.33 -0.12
C GLU A 35 10.90 2.93 -1.17
N LYS A 36 10.38 1.69 -1.12
CA LYS A 36 9.45 1.17 -2.13
C LYS A 36 8.32 0.41 -1.45
N ILE A 37 7.10 0.92 -1.63
CA ILE A 37 5.87 0.25 -1.21
C ILE A 37 5.21 -0.31 -2.46
N CYS A 38 4.68 -1.54 -2.36
CA CYS A 38 3.86 -2.15 -3.41
C CYS A 38 2.52 -2.56 -2.80
N GLY A 39 1.43 -2.21 -3.46
CA GLY A 39 0.10 -2.69 -3.14
C GLY A 39 -0.25 -3.94 -3.93
N VAL A 40 -1.00 -4.85 -3.33
CA VAL A 40 -1.60 -5.98 -4.04
C VAL A 40 -3.10 -5.94 -3.80
N SER A 41 -3.87 -5.86 -4.87
CA SER A 41 -5.33 -5.80 -4.83
C SER A 41 -5.93 -7.13 -5.32
N ILE A 42 -6.86 -7.68 -4.54
CA ILE A 42 -7.55 -8.93 -4.87
C ILE A 42 -8.89 -8.59 -5.51
N LEU A 43 -9.03 -8.90 -6.80
CA LEU A 43 -10.25 -8.64 -7.56
C LEU A 43 -11.36 -9.66 -7.23
N ARG A 44 -12.64 -9.27 -7.28
CA ARG A 44 -13.15 -7.93 -7.66
C ARG A 44 -13.36 -6.96 -6.48
N ALA A 45 -13.27 -7.43 -5.24
CA ALA A 45 -13.56 -6.60 -4.06
C ALA A 45 -12.48 -5.52 -3.79
N GLY A 46 -11.22 -5.82 -4.08
CA GLY A 46 -10.07 -4.95 -3.81
C GLY A 46 -9.97 -3.71 -4.69
N GLU A 47 -10.75 -3.61 -5.76
CA GLU A 47 -10.72 -2.45 -6.68
C GLU A 47 -11.09 -1.14 -5.96
N THR A 48 -11.99 -1.21 -4.98
CA THR A 48 -12.36 -0.04 -4.17
C THR A 48 -11.25 0.43 -3.22
N MET A 49 -10.33 -0.46 -2.87
CA MET A 49 -9.22 -0.16 -1.97
C MET A 49 -8.03 0.46 -2.72
N GLU A 50 -7.86 0.13 -4.01
CA GLU A 50 -6.87 0.72 -4.91
C GLU A 50 -7.01 2.24 -4.99
N GLN A 51 -8.23 2.75 -5.18
CA GLN A 51 -8.49 4.19 -5.26
C GLN A 51 -8.03 4.92 -3.98
N ALA A 52 -8.38 4.37 -2.82
CA ALA A 52 -8.03 4.99 -1.54
C ALA A 52 -6.51 4.93 -1.26
N VAL A 53 -5.80 3.92 -1.78
CA VAL A 53 -4.33 3.85 -1.70
C VAL A 53 -3.67 4.86 -2.63
N CYS A 54 -4.16 5.02 -3.85
CA CYS A 54 -3.65 5.99 -4.83
C CYS A 54 -3.81 7.44 -4.37
N ASP A 55 -4.91 7.75 -3.66
CA ASP A 55 -5.16 9.09 -3.08
C ASP A 55 -4.13 9.48 -2.00
N ILE A 56 -3.59 8.49 -1.28
CA ILE A 56 -2.64 8.70 -0.16
C ILE A 56 -1.19 8.58 -0.65
N CYS A 57 -0.91 7.59 -1.50
CA CYS A 57 0.40 7.25 -2.02
C CYS A 57 0.41 7.41 -3.55
N LYS A 58 0.88 8.56 -4.05
CA LYS A 58 0.88 8.89 -5.48
C LYS A 58 1.87 8.09 -6.34
N ASP A 59 2.79 7.35 -5.73
CA ASP A 59 3.87 6.63 -6.42
C ASP A 59 3.99 5.19 -5.90
N ILE A 60 2.86 4.48 -5.86
CA ILE A 60 2.80 3.09 -5.40
C ILE A 60 2.51 2.16 -6.59
N ARG A 61 3.29 1.09 -6.69
CA ARG A 61 3.05 0.02 -7.69
C ARG A 61 1.95 -0.89 -7.19
N ILE A 62 0.93 -1.14 -8.00
CA ILE A 62 -0.23 -1.95 -7.61
C ILE A 62 -0.34 -3.19 -8.51
N GLY A 63 -0.14 -4.37 -7.93
CA GLY A 63 -0.41 -5.65 -8.58
C GLY A 63 -1.87 -6.07 -8.38
N LYS A 64 -2.48 -6.69 -9.39
CA LYS A 64 -3.85 -7.21 -9.34
C LYS A 64 -3.82 -8.74 -9.36
N ILE A 65 -4.48 -9.35 -8.39
CA ILE A 65 -4.69 -10.80 -8.33
C ILE A 65 -6.17 -11.06 -8.49
N LEU A 66 -6.54 -11.80 -9.51
CA LEU A 66 -7.89 -12.26 -9.75
C LEU A 66 -7.96 -13.73 -9.35
N ILE A 67 -8.79 -14.04 -8.36
CA ILE A 67 -9.06 -15.41 -7.94
C ILE A 67 -10.46 -15.76 -8.46
N GLN A 68 -10.55 -16.72 -9.35
CA GLN A 68 -11.81 -17.22 -9.89
C GLN A 68 -11.92 -18.71 -9.61
N THR A 69 -13.00 -19.12 -8.97
CA THR A 69 -13.32 -20.54 -8.83
C THR A 69 -13.95 -21.01 -10.13
N ASN A 70 -13.35 -22.01 -10.77
CA ASN A 70 -13.94 -22.62 -11.95
C ASN A 70 -15.18 -23.42 -11.51
N GLN A 71 -16.36 -23.04 -12.00
CA GLN A 71 -17.63 -23.66 -11.60
C GLN A 71 -17.76 -25.13 -12.06
N GLN A 72 -16.87 -25.61 -12.93
CA GLN A 72 -16.93 -26.98 -13.46
C GLN A 72 -15.97 -27.95 -12.75
N THR A 73 -14.84 -27.46 -12.24
CA THR A 73 -13.81 -28.29 -11.58
C THR A 73 -13.68 -28.02 -10.09
N ASP A 74 -14.38 -27.00 -9.55
CA ASP A 74 -14.23 -26.49 -8.19
C ASP A 74 -12.79 -26.07 -7.83
N GLU A 75 -11.89 -26.02 -8.81
CA GLU A 75 -10.51 -25.62 -8.61
C GLU A 75 -10.37 -24.09 -8.64
N PRO A 76 -9.54 -23.52 -7.75
CA PRO A 76 -9.24 -22.10 -7.76
C PRO A 76 -8.24 -21.79 -8.89
N GLU A 77 -8.68 -21.00 -9.87
CA GLU A 77 -7.80 -20.42 -10.89
C GLU A 77 -7.33 -19.04 -10.45
N VAL A 78 -6.00 -18.84 -10.49
CA VAL A 78 -5.38 -17.57 -10.10
C VAL A 78 -4.79 -16.90 -11.33
N SER A 79 -5.33 -15.74 -11.67
CA SER A 79 -4.81 -14.87 -12.73
C SER A 79 -4.12 -13.65 -12.13
N ILE A 80 -2.82 -13.49 -12.39
CA ILE A 80 -2.04 -12.36 -11.88
C ILE A 80 -1.83 -11.36 -13.02
N SER A 81 -2.26 -10.12 -12.81
CA SER A 81 -2.01 -8.99 -13.70
C SER A 81 -1.15 -7.95 -12.98
N PHE A 82 0.08 -7.76 -13.45
CA PHE A 82 0.94 -6.67 -12.99
C PHE A 82 0.68 -5.44 -13.85
N ILE A 83 0.11 -4.39 -13.26
CA ILE A 83 0.10 -3.06 -13.87
C ILE A 83 1.36 -2.36 -13.37
N CYS A 84 2.32 -2.18 -14.28
CA CYS A 84 3.58 -1.46 -14.03
C CYS A 84 3.39 0.03 -14.30
#